data_AF-A0A1H4HFJ3-F1
#
_entry.id   AF-A0A1H4HFJ3-F1
#
_cell.length_a   1.000
_cell.length_b   1.000
_cell.length_c   1.000
_cell.angle_alpha   90.00
_cell.angle_beta   90.00
_cell.angle_gamma   90.00
#
_symmetry.space_group_name_H-M   'P 1'
#
loop_
_entity.id
_entity.type
_entity.pdbx_description
1 polymer ?
#
loop_
_entity_poly.entity_id
_entity_poly.type
_entity_poly.pdbx_seq_one_letter_code
_entity_poly.pdbx_strand_id
1 'polypeptide(L)'
;MLLENDSQTPAHLPVTGRSPKTDLAKVKVYMDEHYDEPLSIADLAHKANISAKYFVDLFKKTYGQSAMEYLTDLRINRAKRYLKETGYKLREIALRVGYSDEYYFSRKFKKEVGVSPSDYAKNARIRIATCSSSIIGQLLALNVMPVAAPIDPKWTAYYYNAHRTEIQSHLRLTDPYTSLRFEANVERLVHIRPDAIVGTDQISDQDQAKLAEIAPCCFVPKYHLDWRAQLRMIAAFLEREEQAEQWISVYNQRVEKARDSVKQKVGREKVIVVRVYGQHLYLYRNPGIEEVLYNNGLQLETFPDVQANTRLTLEQLAALNPDRILVMVCPEAASRAYWLSLQHSPVWRQLKAVRQYQIHLITGDPWFDYSAVGVMRMLDEALLIFTGYCPNVYLDNVHGDSRAT
;
A
#
# COMPACT_ATOMS: atom_id res chain seq x y z
N MET A 1 57.78 37.55 44.94
CA MET A 1 58.34 36.18 44.81
C MET A 1 57.16 35.25 44.64
N LEU A 2 56.61 35.12 43.43
CA LEU A 2 57.04 34.20 42.36
C LEU A 2 57.12 32.75 42.88
N LEU A 3 56.01 32.03 42.68
CA LEU A 3 55.90 30.58 42.74
C LEU A 3 56.01 30.03 41.30
N GLU A 4 56.75 28.93 41.20
CA GLU A 4 56.89 27.97 40.10
C GLU A 4 55.49 27.40 39.70
N ASN A 5 55.22 26.70 38.60
CA ASN A 5 55.96 26.16 37.46
C ASN A 5 54.92 25.77 36.36
N ASP A 6 55.43 25.59 35.15
CA ASP A 6 54.98 24.67 34.09
C ASP A 6 53.70 24.87 33.23
N SER A 7 53.98 24.84 31.91
CA SER A 7 53.23 24.22 30.81
C SER A 7 51.94 24.86 30.30
N GLN A 8 51.99 25.49 29.11
CA GLN A 8 51.01 25.26 28.03
C GLN A 8 51.43 25.83 26.67
N THR A 9 51.52 24.93 25.70
CA THR A 9 51.65 25.09 24.25
C THR A 9 50.44 25.84 23.66
N PRO A 10 50.58 26.71 22.65
CA PRO A 10 49.43 27.38 22.05
C PRO A 10 48.63 26.40 21.17
N ALA A 11 47.34 26.31 21.46
CA ALA A 11 46.37 25.45 20.80
C ALA A 11 46.20 25.81 19.31
N HIS A 12 46.65 24.91 18.43
CA HIS A 12 46.14 24.84 17.06
C HIS A 12 44.75 24.20 17.10
N LEU A 13 43.73 25.00 16.78
CA LEU A 13 42.35 24.56 16.59
C LEU A 13 42.27 23.42 15.55
N PRO A 14 41.48 22.36 15.81
CA PRO A 14 41.27 21.31 14.82
C PRO A 14 40.40 21.85 13.68
N VAL A 15 40.95 21.83 12.47
CA VAL A 15 40.22 21.96 11.22
C VAL A 15 39.29 20.76 11.11
N THR A 16 38.04 20.94 11.52
CA THR A 16 36.97 19.97 11.29
C THR A 16 36.59 20.02 9.81
N GLY A 17 37.05 19.02 9.06
CA GLY A 17 36.62 18.80 7.68
C GLY A 17 35.12 18.55 7.66
N ARG A 18 34.35 19.54 7.19
CA ARG A 18 32.97 19.30 6.72
C ARG A 18 33.07 18.34 5.54
N SER A 19 32.53 17.13 5.68
CA SER A 19 32.31 16.29 4.49
C SER A 19 31.40 17.06 3.53
N PRO A 20 31.68 17.09 2.21
CA PRO A 20 30.71 17.61 1.26
C PRO A 20 29.40 16.85 1.45
N LYS A 21 28.29 17.57 1.64
CA LYS A 21 26.97 16.95 1.75
C LYS A 21 26.72 16.20 0.44
N THR A 22 26.85 14.88 0.45
CA THR A 22 26.44 14.00 -0.65
C THR A 22 24.94 14.18 -0.86
N ASP A 23 24.57 14.89 -1.92
CA ASP A 23 23.20 15.29 -2.17
C ASP A 23 22.53 14.28 -3.10
N LEU A 24 22.23 13.09 -2.57
CA LEU A 24 21.50 12.06 -3.31
C LEU A 24 20.13 12.56 -3.81
N ALA A 25 19.53 13.52 -3.11
CA ALA A 25 18.28 14.14 -3.56
C ALA A 25 18.47 14.88 -4.89
N LYS A 26 19.59 15.60 -5.09
CA LYS A 26 19.92 16.19 -6.40
C LYS A 26 20.14 15.16 -7.50
N VAL A 27 20.75 14.02 -7.19
CA VAL A 27 20.91 12.95 -8.19
C VAL A 27 19.55 12.37 -8.57
N LYS A 28 18.66 12.17 -7.60
CA LYS A 28 17.29 11.73 -7.88
C LYS A 28 16.55 12.73 -8.78
N VAL A 29 16.59 14.02 -8.48
CA VAL A 29 15.99 15.07 -9.32
C VAL A 29 16.59 15.04 -10.72
N TYR A 30 17.90 14.89 -10.85
CA TYR A 30 18.57 14.78 -12.14
C TYR A 30 18.06 13.57 -12.94
N MET A 31 17.90 12.41 -12.30
CA MET A 31 17.33 11.22 -12.93
C MET A 31 15.87 11.44 -13.35
N ASP A 32 15.08 12.15 -12.53
CA ASP A 32 13.67 12.47 -12.84
C ASP A 32 13.55 13.38 -14.08
N GLU A 33 14.55 14.23 -14.33
CA GLU A 33 14.63 15.17 -15.45
C GLU A 33 15.26 14.58 -16.71
N HIS A 34 16.24 13.66 -16.57
CA HIS A 34 17.07 13.13 -17.67
C HIS A 34 16.89 11.61 -17.84
N TYR A 35 15.70 11.08 -17.50
CA TYR A 35 15.44 9.64 -17.53
C TYR A 35 15.57 9.03 -18.94
N ASP A 36 15.41 9.85 -19.98
CA ASP A 36 15.48 9.49 -21.39
C ASP A 36 16.93 9.42 -21.93
N GLU A 37 17.92 9.82 -21.14
CA GLU A 37 19.33 9.77 -21.51
C GLU A 37 19.99 8.44 -21.11
N PRO A 38 21.09 8.01 -21.77
CA PRO A 38 21.84 6.80 -21.40
C PRO A 38 22.67 7.01 -20.13
N LEU A 39 22.01 7.05 -18.97
CA LEU A 39 22.65 7.23 -17.66
C LEU A 39 23.34 5.95 -17.17
N SER A 40 24.60 6.07 -16.76
CA SER A 40 25.35 5.00 -16.10
C SER A 40 25.56 5.27 -14.60
N ILE A 41 25.92 4.23 -13.85
CA ILE A 41 26.33 4.37 -12.44
C ILE A 41 27.52 5.32 -12.30
N ALA A 42 28.45 5.34 -13.26
CA ALA A 42 29.59 6.25 -13.23
C ALA A 42 29.15 7.71 -13.33
N ASP A 43 28.18 8.02 -14.21
CA ASP A 43 27.66 9.37 -14.40
C ASP A 43 26.95 9.86 -13.13
N LEU A 44 26.11 9.01 -12.54
CA LEU A 44 25.36 9.33 -11.34
C LEU A 44 26.29 9.49 -10.11
N ALA A 45 27.31 8.65 -10.00
CA ALA A 45 28.29 8.75 -8.93
C ALA A 45 29.13 10.03 -9.05
N HIS A 46 29.54 10.38 -10.29
CA HIS A 46 30.22 11.64 -10.57
C HIS A 46 29.35 12.85 -10.21
N LYS A 47 28.05 12.81 -10.53
CA LYS A 47 27.07 13.85 -10.15
C LYS A 47 26.94 14.01 -8.62
N ALA A 48 27.02 12.91 -7.88
CA ALA A 48 27.03 12.90 -6.42
C ALA A 48 28.41 13.25 -5.80
N ASN A 49 29.45 13.42 -6.62
CA ASN A 49 30.84 13.62 -6.20
C ASN A 49 31.36 12.51 -5.27
N ILE A 50 31.03 11.25 -5.59
CA ILE A 50 31.45 10.06 -4.83
C ILE A 50 31.88 8.92 -5.76
N SER A 51 32.54 7.91 -5.20
CA SER A 51 32.91 6.72 -5.97
C SER A 51 31.68 5.90 -6.38
N ALA A 52 31.75 5.24 -7.54
CA ALA A 52 30.68 4.39 -8.05
C ALA A 52 30.24 3.31 -7.04
N LYS A 53 31.20 2.68 -6.37
CA LYS A 53 30.92 1.67 -5.34
C LYS A 53 30.13 2.27 -4.17
N TYR A 54 30.59 3.41 -3.65
CA TYR A 54 29.89 4.07 -2.55
C TYR A 54 28.50 4.57 -2.97
N PHE A 55 28.34 5.03 -4.21
CA PHE A 55 27.04 5.44 -4.75
C PHE A 55 26.03 4.30 -4.78
N VAL A 56 26.42 3.12 -5.28
CA VAL A 56 25.53 1.94 -5.34
C VAL A 56 25.01 1.59 -3.95
N ASP A 57 25.91 1.48 -2.98
CA ASP A 57 25.54 1.12 -1.60
C ASP A 57 24.68 2.21 -0.94
N LEU A 58 25.06 3.48 -1.10
CA LEU A 58 24.37 4.60 -0.48
C LEU A 58 22.99 4.84 -1.08
N PHE A 59 22.85 4.76 -2.41
CA PHE A 59 21.56 4.93 -3.09
C PHE A 59 20.59 3.82 -2.68
N LYS A 60 21.04 2.56 -2.69
CA LYS A 60 20.21 1.42 -2.27
C LYS A 60 19.79 1.51 -0.81
N LYS A 61 20.71 1.92 0.08
CA LYS A 61 20.40 2.13 1.50
C LYS A 61 19.39 3.27 1.71
N THR A 62 19.45 4.32 0.89
CA THR A 62 18.62 5.52 1.06
C THR A 62 17.23 5.35 0.46
N TYR A 63 17.12 4.72 -0.71
CA TYR A 63 15.86 4.62 -1.47
C TYR A 63 15.27 3.21 -1.55
N GLY A 64 15.93 2.21 -0.92
CA GLY A 64 15.45 0.82 -0.88
C GLY A 64 15.67 0.01 -2.16
N GLN A 65 16.09 0.65 -3.25
CA GLN A 65 16.32 0.03 -4.56
C GLN A 65 17.58 0.58 -5.24
N SER A 66 18.11 -0.13 -6.23
CA SER A 66 19.27 0.36 -6.99
C SER A 66 18.91 1.55 -7.89
N ALA A 67 19.90 2.36 -8.25
CA ALA A 67 19.68 3.49 -9.15
C ALA A 67 19.20 3.07 -10.55
N MET A 68 19.65 1.91 -11.06
CA MET A 68 19.21 1.42 -12.38
C MET A 68 17.78 0.85 -12.35
N GLU A 69 17.37 0.26 -11.23
CA GLU A 69 15.97 -0.12 -11.00
C GLU A 69 15.09 1.13 -10.94
N TYR A 70 15.50 2.14 -10.16
CA TYR A 70 14.79 3.43 -10.08
C TYR A 70 14.65 4.11 -11.46
N LEU A 71 15.72 4.14 -12.26
CA LEU A 71 15.68 4.67 -13.63
C LEU A 71 14.74 3.85 -14.53
N THR A 72 14.76 2.53 -14.39
CA THR A 72 13.83 1.65 -15.09
C THR A 72 12.39 2.02 -14.77
N ASP A 73 12.05 2.17 -13.48
CA ASP A 73 10.71 2.54 -13.03
C ASP A 73 10.25 3.87 -13.62
N LEU A 74 11.12 4.88 -13.62
CA LEU A 74 10.82 6.18 -14.25
C LEU A 74 10.46 6.02 -15.72
N ARG A 75 11.28 5.31 -16.48
CA ARG A 75 11.07 5.09 -17.92
C ARG A 75 9.79 4.30 -18.19
N ILE A 76 9.53 3.25 -17.42
CA ILE A 76 8.31 2.44 -17.54
C ILE A 76 7.07 3.27 -17.20
N ASN A 77 7.09 4.07 -16.14
CA ASN A 77 5.97 4.92 -15.76
C ASN A 77 5.69 6.00 -16.80
N ARG A 78 6.72 6.61 -17.39
CA ARG A 78 6.59 7.54 -18.53
C ARG A 78 6.01 6.84 -19.76
N ALA A 79 6.46 5.63 -20.06
CA ALA A 79 5.94 4.85 -21.18
C ALA A 79 4.46 4.49 -21.00
N LYS A 80 4.03 4.08 -19.79
CA LYS A 80 2.62 3.83 -19.47
C LYS A 80 1.76 5.05 -19.78
N ARG A 81 2.23 6.26 -19.45
CA ARG A 81 1.55 7.51 -19.78
C ARG A 81 1.45 7.75 -21.28
N TYR A 82 2.56 7.60 -22.03
CA TYR A 82 2.50 7.74 -23.48
C TYR A 82 1.56 6.73 -24.14
N LEU A 83 1.55 5.48 -23.70
CA LEU A 83 0.65 4.44 -24.21
C LEU A 83 -0.84 4.75 -23.95
N LYS A 84 -1.15 5.46 -22.86
CA LYS A 84 -2.51 5.88 -22.48
C LYS A 84 -2.96 7.16 -23.16
N GLU A 85 -2.09 8.17 -23.15
CA GLU A 85 -2.44 9.57 -23.44
C GLU A 85 -2.14 9.97 -24.90
N THR A 86 -1.39 9.15 -25.65
CA THR A 86 -0.91 9.52 -27.00
C THR A 86 -1.22 8.46 -28.06
N GLY A 87 -1.07 8.84 -29.32
CA GLY A 87 -1.11 7.93 -30.48
C GLY A 87 0.28 7.53 -30.97
N TYR A 88 1.34 7.72 -30.18
CA TYR A 88 2.71 7.43 -30.60
C TYR A 88 2.91 5.96 -30.94
N LYS A 89 3.73 5.70 -31.95
CA LYS A 89 4.13 4.33 -32.30
C LYS A 89 5.08 3.80 -31.23
N LEU A 90 5.11 2.48 -31.06
CA LEU A 90 5.92 1.83 -30.03
C LEU A 90 7.40 2.25 -30.09
N ARG A 91 7.98 2.28 -31.30
CA ARG A 91 9.33 2.79 -31.55
C ARG A 91 9.58 4.19 -31.00
N GLU A 92 8.61 5.09 -31.20
CA GLU A 92 8.72 6.48 -30.76
C GLU A 92 8.65 6.56 -29.22
N ILE A 93 7.77 5.78 -28.60
CA ILE A 93 7.68 5.68 -27.14
C ILE A 93 8.99 5.15 -26.57
N ALA A 94 9.58 4.11 -27.17
CA ALA A 94 10.86 3.55 -26.74
C ALA A 94 11.96 4.63 -26.74
N LEU A 95 12.08 5.39 -27.83
CA LEU A 95 13.07 6.47 -27.94
C LEU A 95 12.84 7.57 -26.90
N ARG A 96 11.58 8.02 -26.72
CA ARG A 96 11.21 9.08 -25.75
C ARG A 96 11.43 8.68 -24.30
N VAL A 97 11.47 7.39 -23.99
CA VAL A 97 11.75 6.88 -22.64
C VAL A 97 13.17 6.31 -22.51
N GLY A 98 14.07 6.66 -23.44
CA GLY A 98 15.50 6.36 -23.35
C GLY A 98 15.91 4.94 -23.73
N TYR A 99 15.11 4.25 -24.55
CA TYR A 99 15.46 2.96 -25.16
C TYR A 99 15.69 3.13 -26.66
N SER A 100 16.85 2.70 -27.14
CA SER A 100 17.21 2.74 -28.56
C SER A 100 16.58 1.61 -29.38
N ASP A 101 16.21 0.51 -28.74
CA ASP A 101 15.63 -0.69 -29.35
C ASP A 101 14.20 -0.93 -28.83
N GLU A 102 13.22 -0.89 -29.74
CA GLU A 102 11.81 -1.09 -29.42
C GLU A 102 11.48 -2.51 -28.96
N TYR A 103 12.20 -3.53 -29.45
CA TYR A 103 12.01 -4.92 -29.04
C TYR A 103 12.57 -5.14 -27.65
N TYR A 104 13.73 -4.57 -27.34
CA TYR A 104 14.27 -4.57 -25.98
C TYR A 104 13.33 -3.85 -25.02
N PHE A 105 12.86 -2.65 -25.38
CA PHE A 105 11.87 -1.91 -24.60
C PHE A 105 10.61 -2.73 -24.38
N SER A 106 10.06 -3.37 -25.41
CA SER A 106 8.83 -4.18 -25.30
C SER A 106 9.00 -5.35 -24.33
N ARG A 107 10.12 -6.09 -24.41
CA ARG A 107 10.42 -7.19 -23.47
C ARG A 107 10.59 -6.67 -22.04
N LYS A 108 11.32 -5.55 -21.88
CA LYS A 108 11.54 -4.92 -20.58
C LYS A 108 10.21 -4.43 -19.99
N PHE A 109 9.39 -3.74 -20.76
CA PHE A 109 8.06 -3.31 -20.36
C PHE A 109 7.17 -4.49 -19.97
N LYS A 110 7.11 -5.56 -20.78
CA LYS A 110 6.35 -6.77 -20.41
C LYS A 110 6.86 -7.39 -19.12
N LYS A 111 8.18 -7.42 -18.90
CA LYS A 111 8.76 -7.91 -17.64
C LYS A 111 8.33 -7.08 -16.44
N GLU A 112 8.41 -5.74 -16.53
CA GLU A 112 8.11 -4.85 -15.41
C GLU A 112 6.59 -4.67 -15.17
N VAL A 113 5.77 -4.73 -16.23
CA VAL A 113 4.33 -4.41 -16.17
C VAL A 113 3.46 -5.66 -16.20
N GLY A 114 3.96 -6.77 -16.74
CA GLY A 114 3.23 -8.03 -16.92
C GLY A 114 2.52 -8.20 -18.27
N VAL A 115 2.34 -7.12 -19.03
CA VAL A 115 1.71 -7.12 -20.36
C VAL A 115 2.57 -6.42 -21.40
N SER A 116 2.40 -6.76 -22.67
CA SER A 116 3.07 -6.04 -23.75
C SER A 116 2.62 -4.57 -23.80
N PRO A 117 3.45 -3.64 -24.32
CA PRO A 117 3.04 -2.25 -24.54
C PRO A 117 1.77 -2.11 -25.37
N SER A 118 1.61 -2.93 -26.42
CA SER A 118 0.45 -2.92 -27.30
C SER A 118 -0.82 -3.33 -26.56
N ASP A 119 -0.75 -4.42 -25.78
CA ASP A 119 -1.88 -4.86 -24.95
C ASP A 119 -2.19 -3.79 -23.90
N TYR A 120 -1.17 -3.21 -23.26
CA TYR A 120 -1.36 -2.12 -22.31
C TYR A 120 -2.10 -0.92 -22.92
N ALA A 121 -1.72 -0.49 -24.13
CA ALA A 121 -2.39 0.60 -24.84
C ALA A 121 -3.82 0.25 -25.25
N LYS A 122 -4.06 -0.99 -25.72
CA LYS A 122 -5.42 -1.48 -26.04
C LYS A 122 -6.28 -1.50 -24.77
N ASN A 123 -5.73 -1.98 -23.67
CA ASN A 123 -6.43 -2.14 -22.40
C ASN A 123 -6.74 -0.80 -21.72
N ALA A 124 -5.85 0.19 -21.88
CA ALA A 124 -6.11 1.56 -21.46
C ALA A 124 -7.31 2.21 -22.15
N ARG A 125 -7.74 1.68 -23.30
CA ARG A 125 -8.92 2.17 -24.04
C ARG A 125 -10.22 1.55 -23.57
N ILE A 126 -10.18 0.43 -22.84
CA ILE A 126 -11.36 -0.23 -22.30
C ILE A 126 -11.81 0.51 -21.04
N ARG A 127 -13.02 1.05 -21.07
CA ARG A 127 -13.63 1.88 -20.03
C ARG A 127 -14.30 0.99 -18.99
N ILE A 128 -13.54 0.50 -18.03
CA ILE A 128 -14.09 -0.30 -16.93
C ILE A 128 -14.63 0.62 -15.83
N ALA A 129 -15.85 0.40 -15.38
CA ALA A 129 -16.40 1.05 -14.18
C ALA A 129 -16.54 0.05 -13.04
N THR A 130 -16.50 0.52 -11.80
CA THR A 130 -16.86 -0.26 -10.63
C THR A 130 -17.76 0.49 -9.70
N CYS A 131 -18.71 -0.22 -9.08
CA CYS A 131 -19.65 0.32 -8.10
C CYS A 131 -19.29 -0.05 -6.64
N SER A 132 -18.21 -0.80 -6.43
CA SER A 132 -17.80 -1.30 -5.10
C SER A 132 -16.36 -0.90 -4.79
N SER A 133 -16.13 -0.33 -3.62
CA SER A 133 -14.79 0.15 -3.23
C SER A 133 -13.73 -0.94 -3.18
N SER A 134 -14.07 -2.15 -2.70
CA SER A 134 -13.15 -3.29 -2.63
C SER A 134 -12.69 -3.80 -4.01
N ILE A 135 -13.46 -3.51 -5.06
CA ILE A 135 -13.11 -3.90 -6.43
C ILE A 135 -12.04 -2.98 -7.02
N ILE A 136 -11.89 -1.74 -6.52
CA ILE A 136 -10.85 -0.81 -6.96
C ILE A 136 -9.47 -1.47 -6.82
N GLY A 137 -9.16 -2.02 -5.65
CA GLY A 137 -7.89 -2.71 -5.41
C GLY A 137 -7.70 -3.97 -6.26
N GLN A 138 -8.77 -4.65 -6.66
CA GLN A 138 -8.69 -5.79 -7.59
C GLN A 138 -8.36 -5.32 -9.01
N LEU A 139 -9.03 -4.28 -9.51
CA LEU A 139 -8.78 -3.72 -10.84
C LEU A 139 -7.36 -3.18 -10.97
N LEU A 140 -6.87 -2.47 -9.95
CA LEU A 140 -5.50 -1.95 -9.95
C LEU A 140 -4.46 -3.08 -9.98
N ALA A 141 -4.69 -4.20 -9.29
CA ALA A 141 -3.83 -5.38 -9.38
C ALA A 141 -3.79 -6.00 -10.78
N LEU A 142 -4.87 -5.86 -11.56
CA LEU A 142 -4.95 -6.28 -12.97
C LEU A 142 -4.44 -5.21 -13.96
N ASN A 143 -3.78 -4.14 -13.47
CA ASN A 143 -3.37 -2.97 -14.25
C ASN A 143 -4.53 -2.25 -14.95
N VAL A 144 -5.74 -2.33 -14.39
CA VAL A 144 -6.94 -1.65 -14.90
C VAL A 144 -7.25 -0.44 -14.01
N MET A 145 -7.20 0.76 -14.61
CA MET A 145 -7.67 1.97 -13.94
C MET A 145 -9.15 2.18 -14.26
N PRO A 146 -10.06 2.14 -13.27
CA PRO A 146 -11.47 2.34 -13.54
C PRO A 146 -11.75 3.78 -14.00
N VAL A 147 -12.59 3.95 -15.01
CA VAL A 147 -13.08 5.27 -15.45
C VAL A 147 -14.08 5.86 -14.45
N ALA A 148 -14.77 4.99 -13.72
CA ALA A 148 -15.68 5.36 -12.64
C ALA A 148 -15.53 4.41 -11.45
N ALA A 149 -15.42 4.97 -10.24
CA ALA A 149 -15.31 4.19 -9.02
C ALA A 149 -15.84 4.96 -7.80
N PRO A 150 -16.34 4.28 -6.76
CA PRO A 150 -16.76 4.94 -5.52
C PRO A 150 -15.54 5.26 -4.65
N ILE A 151 -15.00 6.46 -4.83
CA ILE A 151 -13.90 6.98 -4.01
C ILE A 151 -14.40 8.08 -3.08
N ASP A 152 -13.87 8.11 -1.86
CA ASP A 152 -14.29 8.99 -0.79
C ASP A 152 -13.08 9.31 0.12
N PRO A 153 -12.87 10.59 0.49
CA PRO A 153 -11.70 11.01 1.26
C PRO A 153 -11.64 10.39 2.67
N LYS A 154 -12.76 9.92 3.22
CA LYS A 154 -12.83 9.33 4.55
C LYS A 154 -12.74 7.79 4.49
N TRP A 155 -13.50 7.16 3.61
CA TRP A 155 -13.66 5.71 3.62
C TRP A 155 -12.72 4.95 2.67
N THR A 156 -12.22 5.62 1.63
CA THR A 156 -11.26 5.05 0.66
C THR A 156 -10.12 6.02 0.41
N ALA A 157 -9.57 6.56 1.51
CA ALA A 157 -8.58 7.64 1.51
C ALA A 157 -7.38 7.35 0.61
N TYR A 158 -6.81 6.14 0.64
CA TYR A 158 -5.72 5.75 -0.26
C TYR A 158 -6.08 5.93 -1.74
N TYR A 159 -7.19 5.33 -2.19
CA TYR A 159 -7.60 5.44 -3.59
C TYR A 159 -7.97 6.87 -3.98
N TYR A 160 -8.58 7.62 -3.06
CA TYR A 160 -8.89 9.03 -3.25
C TYR A 160 -7.62 9.85 -3.43
N ASN A 161 -6.63 9.71 -2.54
CA ASN A 161 -5.41 10.50 -2.58
C ASN A 161 -4.52 10.13 -3.77
N ALA A 162 -4.40 8.83 -4.06
CA ALA A 162 -3.52 8.33 -5.11
C ALA A 162 -4.10 8.51 -6.52
N HIS A 163 -5.43 8.33 -6.69
CA HIS A 163 -6.03 8.13 -8.03
C HIS A 163 -7.21 9.05 -8.36
N ARG A 164 -7.57 10.03 -7.52
CA ARG A 164 -8.71 10.94 -7.79
C ARG A 164 -8.62 11.66 -9.15
N THR A 165 -7.42 11.96 -9.63
CA THR A 165 -7.21 12.66 -10.91
C THR A 165 -7.23 11.71 -12.10
N GLU A 166 -6.94 10.42 -11.90
CA GLU A 166 -6.96 9.40 -12.94
C GLU A 166 -8.37 8.83 -13.15
N ILE A 167 -9.16 8.70 -12.07
CA ILE A 167 -10.55 8.25 -12.12
C ILE A 167 -11.43 9.40 -12.60
N GLN A 168 -11.95 9.28 -13.83
CA GLN A 168 -12.70 10.35 -14.51
C GLN A 168 -14.01 10.72 -13.80
N SER A 169 -14.68 9.76 -13.17
CA SER A 169 -15.94 10.00 -12.47
C SER A 169 -15.99 9.32 -11.11
N HIS A 170 -16.24 10.11 -10.07
CA HIS A 170 -16.35 9.60 -8.69
C HIS A 170 -17.80 9.22 -8.41
N LEU A 171 -18.05 7.92 -8.26
CA LEU A 171 -19.33 7.39 -7.81
C LEU A 171 -19.48 7.62 -6.30
N ARG A 172 -20.70 7.54 -5.80
CA ARG A 172 -21.01 7.70 -4.39
C ARG A 172 -20.90 6.35 -3.68
N LEU A 173 -20.28 6.33 -2.51
CA LEU A 173 -20.46 5.22 -1.57
C LEU A 173 -21.90 5.24 -1.07
N THR A 174 -22.54 4.07 -1.06
CA THR A 174 -23.90 3.87 -0.57
C THR A 174 -23.87 3.14 0.79
N ASP A 175 -24.99 2.55 1.20
CA ASP A 175 -25.07 1.73 2.41
C ASP A 175 -23.95 0.66 2.46
N PRO A 176 -23.32 0.40 3.63
CA PRO A 176 -23.59 1.00 4.95
C PRO A 176 -22.83 2.30 5.24
N TYR A 177 -22.11 2.86 4.26
CA TYR A 177 -21.22 4.00 4.47
C TYR A 177 -21.97 5.34 4.48
N THR A 178 -23.02 5.46 3.66
CA THR A 178 -23.86 6.66 3.56
C THR A 178 -25.32 6.29 3.34
N SER A 179 -26.23 7.22 3.63
CA SER A 179 -27.67 7.08 3.32
C SER A 179 -28.01 7.45 1.87
N LEU A 180 -27.02 7.57 0.98
CA LEU A 180 -27.23 7.97 -0.41
C LEU A 180 -27.77 6.81 -1.24
N ARG A 181 -28.68 7.16 -2.15
CA ARG A 181 -29.35 6.25 -3.08
C ARG A 181 -28.41 5.77 -4.17
N PHE A 182 -28.48 4.47 -4.49
CA PHE A 182 -27.65 3.82 -5.50
C PHE A 182 -28.01 4.26 -6.93
N GLU A 183 -29.25 4.66 -7.16
CA GLU A 183 -29.76 5.10 -8.46
C GLU A 183 -28.93 6.25 -9.06
N ALA A 184 -28.40 7.14 -8.22
CA ALA A 184 -27.53 8.23 -8.68
C ALA A 184 -26.23 7.73 -9.33
N ASN A 185 -25.72 6.55 -8.92
CA ASN A 185 -24.57 5.92 -9.56
C ASN A 185 -24.96 5.33 -10.92
N VAL A 186 -26.14 4.72 -11.03
CA VAL A 186 -26.66 4.18 -12.29
C VAL A 186 -26.81 5.28 -13.34
N GLU A 187 -27.45 6.40 -12.98
CA GLU A 187 -27.59 7.57 -13.86
C GLU A 187 -26.24 8.06 -14.36
N ARG A 188 -25.23 8.12 -13.48
CA ARG A 188 -23.89 8.55 -13.86
C ARG A 188 -23.22 7.58 -14.84
N LEU A 189 -23.39 6.28 -14.64
CA LEU A 189 -22.83 5.25 -15.51
C LEU A 189 -23.45 5.25 -16.91
N VAL A 190 -24.75 5.54 -17.04
CA VAL A 190 -25.41 5.74 -18.34
C VAL A 190 -24.71 6.83 -19.15
N HIS A 191 -24.30 7.93 -18.52
CA HIS A 191 -23.59 9.02 -19.19
C HIS A 191 -22.14 8.67 -19.53
N ILE A 192 -21.47 7.90 -18.68
CA ILE A 192 -20.06 7.52 -18.85
C ILE A 192 -19.87 6.50 -19.97
N ARG A 193 -20.88 5.65 -20.22
CA ARG A 193 -20.86 4.53 -21.18
C ARG A 193 -19.60 3.66 -21.00
N PRO A 194 -19.48 2.94 -19.87
CA PRO A 194 -18.39 1.99 -19.68
C PRO A 194 -18.53 0.81 -20.66
N ASP A 195 -17.42 0.19 -21.01
CA ASP A 195 -17.39 -1.04 -21.81
C ASP A 195 -17.70 -2.29 -20.96
N ALA A 196 -17.48 -2.20 -19.64
CA ALA A 196 -17.83 -3.24 -18.68
C ALA A 196 -17.94 -2.67 -17.26
N ILE A 197 -18.73 -3.32 -16.42
CA ILE A 197 -18.96 -2.93 -15.02
C ILE A 197 -18.61 -4.10 -14.10
N VAL A 198 -17.78 -3.83 -13.09
CA VAL A 198 -17.41 -4.83 -12.07
C VAL A 198 -17.93 -4.39 -10.70
N GLY A 199 -18.70 -5.23 -10.03
CA GLY A 199 -19.28 -4.94 -8.73
C GLY A 199 -19.22 -6.14 -7.80
N THR A 200 -19.96 -6.06 -6.70
CA THR A 200 -20.13 -7.17 -5.75
C THR A 200 -21.57 -7.63 -5.75
N ASP A 201 -21.80 -8.87 -5.31
CA ASP A 201 -23.12 -9.46 -5.03
C ASP A 201 -23.96 -8.70 -3.97
N GLN A 202 -23.36 -7.73 -3.28
CA GLN A 202 -24.05 -6.86 -2.32
C GLN A 202 -24.95 -5.80 -2.98
N ILE A 203 -24.82 -5.58 -4.28
CA ILE A 203 -25.71 -4.69 -5.03
C ILE A 203 -27.05 -5.40 -5.18
N SER A 204 -28.17 -4.70 -4.98
CA SER A 204 -29.51 -5.30 -5.09
C SER A 204 -29.74 -5.91 -6.48
N ASP A 205 -30.50 -7.01 -6.58
CA ASP A 205 -30.81 -7.65 -7.88
C ASP A 205 -31.46 -6.66 -8.87
N GLN A 206 -32.29 -5.75 -8.36
CA GLN A 206 -32.91 -4.68 -9.16
C GLN A 206 -31.85 -3.75 -9.77
N ASP A 207 -30.85 -3.34 -8.99
CA ASP A 207 -29.80 -2.45 -9.47
C ASP A 207 -28.79 -3.20 -10.33
N GLN A 208 -28.52 -4.49 -10.06
CA GLN A 208 -27.73 -5.35 -10.94
C GLN A 208 -28.34 -5.44 -12.34
N ALA A 209 -29.67 -5.60 -12.44
CA ALA A 209 -30.38 -5.60 -13.71
C ALA A 209 -30.21 -4.27 -14.46
N LYS A 210 -30.38 -3.13 -13.78
CA LYS A 210 -30.16 -1.80 -14.39
C LYS A 210 -28.72 -1.62 -14.89
N LEU A 211 -27.73 -2.11 -14.15
CA LEU A 211 -26.33 -2.01 -14.57
C LEU A 211 -26.05 -2.89 -15.79
N ALA A 212 -26.64 -4.08 -15.86
CA ALA A 212 -26.52 -4.99 -17.01
C ALA A 212 -27.13 -4.43 -18.31
N GLU A 213 -28.10 -3.51 -18.22
CA GLU A 213 -28.61 -2.77 -19.38
C GLU A 213 -27.59 -1.75 -19.94
N ILE A 214 -26.60 -1.33 -19.15
CA ILE A 214 -25.59 -0.34 -19.54
C ILE A 214 -24.41 -1.01 -20.25
N ALA A 215 -23.87 -2.08 -19.66
CA ALA A 215 -22.69 -2.80 -20.14
C ALA A 215 -22.65 -4.22 -19.56
N PRO A 216 -21.83 -5.14 -20.13
CA PRO A 216 -21.54 -6.42 -19.49
C PRO A 216 -21.08 -6.25 -18.04
N CYS A 217 -21.67 -7.05 -17.14
CA CYS A 217 -21.44 -6.96 -15.70
C CYS A 217 -20.79 -8.21 -15.13
N CYS A 218 -19.90 -8.03 -14.15
CA CYS A 218 -19.36 -9.10 -13.31
C CYS A 218 -19.59 -8.73 -11.84
N PHE A 219 -20.47 -9.48 -11.17
CA PHE A 219 -20.77 -9.31 -9.74
C PHE A 219 -20.08 -10.39 -8.92
N VAL A 220 -19.09 -9.97 -8.14
CA VAL A 220 -18.21 -10.87 -7.40
C VAL A 220 -18.80 -11.16 -6.01
N PRO A 221 -18.87 -12.43 -5.58
CA PRO A 221 -19.31 -12.76 -4.23
C PRO A 221 -18.39 -12.19 -3.14
N LYS A 222 -18.90 -11.26 -2.31
CA LYS A 222 -18.04 -10.53 -1.35
C LYS A 222 -17.56 -11.38 -0.19
N TYR A 223 -18.44 -12.23 0.36
CA TYR A 223 -18.16 -13.00 1.58
C TYR A 223 -17.88 -14.48 1.33
N HIS A 224 -18.15 -14.98 0.12
CA HIS A 224 -18.03 -16.40 -0.22
C HIS A 224 -16.73 -16.76 -0.94
N LEU A 225 -15.99 -15.76 -1.43
CA LEU A 225 -14.71 -15.95 -2.12
C LEU A 225 -13.60 -15.19 -1.40
N ASP A 226 -12.40 -15.78 -1.37
CA ASP A 226 -11.20 -15.07 -0.94
C ASP A 226 -10.74 -14.06 -2.01
N TRP A 227 -9.85 -13.14 -1.64
CA TRP A 227 -9.42 -12.08 -2.55
C TRP A 227 -8.75 -12.60 -3.83
N ARG A 228 -8.14 -13.81 -3.80
CA ARG A 228 -7.48 -14.44 -4.96
C ARG A 228 -8.51 -14.97 -5.94
N ALA A 229 -9.53 -15.67 -5.45
CA ALA A 229 -10.64 -16.15 -6.24
C ALA A 229 -11.45 -14.99 -6.82
N GLN A 230 -11.66 -13.92 -6.03
CA GLN A 230 -12.24 -12.68 -6.53
C GLN A 230 -11.40 -12.08 -7.67
N LEU A 231 -10.07 -11.97 -7.48
CA LEU A 231 -9.15 -11.45 -8.51
C LEU A 231 -9.21 -12.28 -9.78
N ARG A 232 -9.17 -13.62 -9.68
CA ARG A 232 -9.25 -14.56 -10.81
C ARG A 232 -10.57 -14.46 -11.56
N MET A 233 -11.69 -14.32 -10.85
CA MET A 233 -13.01 -14.16 -11.46
C MET A 233 -13.09 -12.86 -12.26
N ILE A 234 -12.60 -11.74 -11.70
CA ILE A 234 -12.55 -10.46 -12.40
C ILE A 234 -11.58 -10.55 -13.59
N ALA A 235 -10.45 -11.22 -13.42
CA ALA A 235 -9.47 -11.41 -14.47
C ALA A 235 -10.02 -12.22 -15.64
N ALA A 236 -10.72 -13.32 -15.39
CA ALA A 236 -11.37 -14.10 -16.44
C ALA A 236 -12.42 -13.27 -17.20
N PHE A 237 -13.19 -12.44 -16.49
CA PHE A 237 -14.16 -11.54 -17.11
C PHE A 237 -13.51 -10.45 -17.98
N LEU A 238 -12.32 -9.97 -17.61
CA LEU A 238 -11.60 -8.91 -18.31
C LEU A 238 -10.51 -9.42 -19.27
N GLU A 239 -10.36 -10.74 -19.43
CA GLU A 239 -9.27 -11.41 -20.17
C GLU A 239 -7.88 -10.98 -19.64
N ARG A 240 -7.64 -11.18 -18.34
CA ARG A 240 -6.44 -10.73 -17.58
C ARG A 240 -5.84 -11.81 -16.67
N GLU A 241 -6.04 -13.08 -16.98
CA GLU A 241 -5.66 -14.20 -16.14
C GLU A 241 -4.15 -14.25 -15.87
N GLU A 242 -3.32 -13.93 -16.88
CA GLU A 242 -1.85 -13.83 -16.71
C GLU A 242 -1.48 -12.78 -15.65
N GLN A 243 -2.17 -11.63 -15.62
CA GLN A 243 -1.89 -10.56 -14.65
C GLN A 243 -2.33 -10.95 -13.24
N ALA A 244 -3.45 -11.67 -13.11
CA ALA A 244 -3.90 -12.18 -11.83
C ALA A 244 -2.88 -13.16 -11.22
N GLU A 245 -2.44 -14.15 -12.00
CA GLU A 245 -1.46 -15.13 -11.49
C GLU A 245 -0.10 -14.50 -11.20
N GLN A 246 0.33 -13.52 -12.02
CA GLN A 246 1.54 -12.77 -11.74
C GLN A 246 1.43 -12.00 -10.41
N TRP A 247 0.32 -11.30 -10.17
CA TRP A 247 0.11 -10.58 -8.91
C TRP A 247 0.11 -11.51 -7.70
N ILE A 248 -0.61 -12.64 -7.80
CA ILE A 248 -0.68 -13.64 -6.74
C ILE A 248 0.72 -14.22 -6.45
N SER A 249 1.49 -14.52 -7.49
CA SER A 249 2.88 -15.00 -7.35
C SER A 249 3.77 -13.99 -6.63
N VAL A 250 3.72 -12.72 -7.02
CA VAL A 250 4.48 -11.63 -6.37
C VAL A 250 4.09 -11.48 -4.90
N TYR A 251 2.78 -11.50 -4.59
CA TYR A 251 2.29 -11.43 -3.22
C TYR A 251 2.81 -12.60 -2.38
N ASN A 252 2.70 -13.84 -2.88
CA ASN A 252 3.14 -15.03 -2.15
C ASN A 252 4.66 -14.99 -1.86
N GLN A 253 5.49 -14.60 -2.84
CA GLN A 253 6.93 -14.43 -2.62
C GLN A 253 7.26 -13.37 -1.57
N ARG A 254 6.47 -12.29 -1.52
CA ARG A 254 6.65 -11.23 -0.53
C ARG A 254 6.25 -11.71 0.86
N VAL A 255 5.16 -12.45 0.97
CA VAL A 255 4.69 -13.07 2.22
C VAL A 255 5.75 -14.01 2.79
N GLU A 256 6.37 -14.87 1.97
CA GLU A 256 7.42 -15.79 2.43
C GLU A 256 8.59 -15.02 3.07
N LYS A 257 9.13 -14.02 2.34
CA LYS A 257 10.20 -13.16 2.86
C LYS A 257 9.79 -12.42 4.13
N ALA A 258 8.55 -11.92 4.15
CA ALA A 258 8.03 -11.18 5.28
C ALA A 258 7.91 -12.05 6.52
N ARG A 259 7.37 -13.28 6.36
CA ARG A 259 7.22 -14.27 7.41
C ARG A 259 8.57 -14.61 8.04
N ASP A 260 9.60 -14.86 7.24
CA ASP A 260 10.94 -15.17 7.74
C ASP A 260 11.52 -14.02 8.56
N SER A 261 11.40 -12.79 8.04
CA SER A 261 11.87 -11.58 8.73
C SER A 261 11.14 -11.33 10.05
N VAL A 262 9.81 -11.49 10.07
CA VAL A 262 9.00 -11.32 11.28
C VAL A 262 9.33 -12.41 12.29
N LYS A 263 9.40 -13.68 11.86
CA LYS A 263 9.76 -14.79 12.74
C LYS A 263 11.13 -14.62 13.40
N GLN A 264 12.12 -14.08 12.67
CA GLN A 264 13.43 -13.80 13.23
C GLN A 264 13.42 -12.68 14.29
N LYS A 265 12.57 -11.65 14.10
CA LYS A 265 12.56 -10.45 14.96
C LYS A 265 11.60 -10.57 16.14
N VAL A 266 10.45 -11.19 15.92
CA VAL A 266 9.29 -11.25 16.81
C VAL A 266 9.14 -12.66 17.44
N GLY A 267 9.71 -13.70 16.84
CA GLY A 267 9.67 -15.04 17.40
C GLY A 267 8.25 -15.64 17.44
N ARG A 268 7.78 -15.96 18.65
CA ARG A 268 6.47 -16.58 18.93
C ARG A 268 5.54 -15.67 19.75
N GLU A 269 5.67 -14.35 19.59
CA GLU A 269 4.74 -13.42 20.24
C GLU A 269 3.30 -13.72 19.84
N LYS A 270 2.40 -13.74 20.84
CA LYS A 270 0.96 -13.77 20.64
C LYS A 270 0.44 -12.38 20.37
N VAL A 271 -0.12 -12.21 19.17
CA VAL A 271 -0.63 -10.91 18.71
C VAL A 271 -2.15 -10.93 18.73
N ILE A 272 -2.74 -9.87 19.24
CA ILE A 272 -4.19 -9.66 19.22
C ILE A 272 -4.51 -8.34 18.54
N VAL A 273 -5.59 -8.32 17.77
CA VAL A 273 -6.16 -7.09 17.20
C VAL A 273 -7.43 -6.75 17.96
N VAL A 274 -7.49 -5.54 18.51
CA VAL A 274 -8.67 -5.05 19.23
C VAL A 274 -9.23 -3.83 18.54
N ARG A 275 -10.56 -3.73 18.53
CA ARG A 275 -11.28 -2.56 18.03
C ARG A 275 -11.96 -1.85 19.17
N VAL A 276 -11.74 -0.55 19.27
CA VAL A 276 -12.48 0.35 20.13
C VAL A 276 -13.64 0.92 19.32
N TYR A 277 -14.87 0.62 19.74
CA TYR A 277 -16.10 1.13 19.13
C TYR A 277 -17.10 1.55 20.22
N GLY A 278 -17.67 2.76 20.11
CA GLY A 278 -18.48 3.36 21.17
C GLY A 278 -17.72 3.48 22.49
N GLN A 279 -18.16 2.75 23.52
CA GLN A 279 -17.52 2.71 24.84
C GLN A 279 -17.01 1.29 25.20
N HIS A 280 -16.71 0.50 24.18
CA HIS A 280 -16.40 -0.92 24.34
C HIS A 280 -15.16 -1.34 23.53
N LEU A 281 -14.48 -2.37 24.03
CA LEU A 281 -13.46 -3.11 23.32
C LEU A 281 -14.07 -4.35 22.67
N TYR A 282 -13.56 -4.71 21.50
CA TYR A 282 -13.93 -5.90 20.76
C TYR A 282 -12.66 -6.63 20.30
N LEU A 283 -12.66 -7.96 20.39
CA LEU A 283 -11.68 -8.75 19.65
C LEU A 283 -12.01 -8.62 18.17
N TYR A 284 -11.12 -8.08 17.36
CA TYR A 284 -11.44 -7.75 15.97
C TYR A 284 -10.73 -8.68 14.99
N ARG A 285 -11.50 -9.29 14.09
CA ARG A 285 -10.98 -10.09 12.97
C ARG A 285 -11.79 -9.78 11.71
N ASN A 286 -11.10 -9.75 10.57
CA ASN A 286 -11.71 -9.66 9.26
C ASN A 286 -10.86 -10.47 8.25
N PRO A 287 -11.39 -10.78 7.05
CA PRO A 287 -10.67 -11.61 6.10
C PRO A 287 -9.25 -11.12 5.73
N GLY A 288 -9.01 -9.80 5.71
CA GLY A 288 -7.69 -9.23 5.43
C GLY A 288 -6.69 -9.45 6.56
N ILE A 289 -7.11 -9.16 7.80
CA ILE A 289 -6.31 -9.43 9.02
C ILE A 289 -5.99 -10.93 9.12
N GLU A 290 -6.97 -11.78 8.86
CA GLU A 290 -6.81 -13.23 8.88
C GLU A 290 -5.79 -13.71 7.84
N GLU A 291 -5.91 -13.22 6.61
CA GLU A 291 -5.00 -13.55 5.52
C GLU A 291 -3.56 -13.10 5.82
N VAL A 292 -3.38 -11.89 6.34
CA VAL A 292 -2.05 -11.26 6.48
C VAL A 292 -1.36 -11.64 7.78
N LEU A 293 -2.05 -11.63 8.92
CA LEU A 293 -1.38 -11.85 10.22
C LEU A 293 -1.27 -13.33 10.58
N TYR A 294 -2.27 -14.15 10.23
CA TYR A 294 -2.41 -15.48 10.82
C TYR A 294 -2.32 -16.62 9.80
N ASN A 295 -3.21 -16.69 8.81
CA ASN A 295 -3.37 -17.88 7.97
C ASN A 295 -2.19 -18.06 6.99
N ASN A 296 -2.37 -17.60 5.76
CA ASN A 296 -1.38 -17.78 4.69
C ASN A 296 -0.26 -16.72 4.75
N GLY A 297 -0.43 -15.67 5.57
CA GLY A 297 0.50 -14.57 5.72
C GLY A 297 1.65 -14.84 6.69
N LEU A 298 1.72 -14.06 7.75
CA LEU A 298 2.83 -14.03 8.71
C LEU A 298 2.82 -15.18 9.73
N GLN A 299 1.71 -15.92 9.88
CA GLN A 299 1.63 -17.07 10.79
C GLN A 299 1.96 -16.74 12.25
N LEU A 300 1.50 -15.57 12.70
CA LEU A 300 1.63 -15.16 14.09
C LEU A 300 0.74 -16.03 15.00
N GLU A 301 1.19 -16.26 16.23
CA GLU A 301 0.37 -16.96 17.21
C GLU A 301 -0.85 -16.09 17.60
N THR A 302 -2.00 -16.73 17.70
CA THR A 302 -3.27 -16.09 18.05
C THR A 302 -4.01 -16.87 19.14
N PHE A 303 -5.21 -16.43 19.48
CA PHE A 303 -6.06 -17.00 20.51
C PHE A 303 -7.27 -17.71 19.85
N PRO A 304 -7.15 -19.00 19.47
CA PRO A 304 -8.17 -19.69 18.69
C PRO A 304 -9.49 -19.90 19.44
N ASP A 305 -9.44 -20.01 20.76
CA ASP A 305 -10.61 -20.30 21.61
C ASP A 305 -11.49 -19.07 21.89
N VAL A 306 -11.17 -17.90 21.32
CA VAL A 306 -11.89 -16.66 21.57
C VAL A 306 -12.76 -16.29 20.38
N GLN A 307 -14.06 -16.08 20.64
CA GLN A 307 -15.00 -15.71 19.60
C GLN A 307 -14.69 -14.32 19.03
N ALA A 308 -14.41 -14.28 17.73
CA ALA A 308 -14.10 -13.05 17.02
C ALA A 308 -15.29 -12.07 16.95
N ASN A 309 -14.99 -10.78 16.87
CA ASN A 309 -15.93 -9.68 16.73
C ASN A 309 -16.98 -9.57 17.85
N THR A 310 -16.67 -10.16 19.02
CA THR A 310 -17.46 -10.03 20.24
C THR A 310 -16.85 -9.01 21.19
N ARG A 311 -17.67 -8.51 22.11
CA ARG A 311 -17.23 -7.57 23.15
C ARG A 311 -16.21 -8.27 24.05
N LEU A 312 -15.08 -7.61 24.27
CA LEU A 312 -13.97 -8.05 25.10
C LEU A 312 -13.85 -7.11 26.31
N THR A 313 -13.88 -7.63 27.53
CA THR A 313 -13.59 -6.80 28.72
C THR A 313 -12.08 -6.65 28.94
N LEU A 314 -11.69 -5.66 29.76
CA LEU A 314 -10.27 -5.48 30.12
C LEU A 314 -9.71 -6.67 30.88
N GLU A 315 -10.53 -7.29 31.73
CA GLU A 315 -10.15 -8.45 32.53
C GLU A 315 -9.95 -9.68 31.64
N GLN A 316 -10.82 -9.86 30.64
CA GLN A 316 -10.66 -10.90 29.62
C GLN A 316 -9.37 -10.67 28.81
N LEU A 317 -9.12 -9.44 28.36
CA LEU A 317 -7.88 -9.09 27.66
C LEU A 317 -6.63 -9.33 28.53
N ALA A 318 -6.71 -9.01 29.82
CA ALA A 318 -5.63 -9.27 30.78
C ALA A 318 -5.39 -10.77 30.99
N ALA A 319 -6.47 -11.57 31.05
CA ALA A 319 -6.37 -13.02 31.16
C ALA A 319 -5.75 -13.68 29.92
N LEU A 320 -6.03 -13.15 28.71
CA LEU A 320 -5.36 -13.60 27.48
C LEU A 320 -3.86 -13.28 27.49
N ASN A 321 -3.46 -12.21 28.17
CA ASN A 321 -2.07 -11.78 28.35
C ASN A 321 -1.25 -11.77 27.04
N PRO A 322 -1.69 -11.02 26.01
CA PRO A 322 -0.98 -10.95 24.73
C PRO A 322 0.37 -10.27 24.86
N ASP A 323 1.31 -10.66 24.00
CA ASP A 323 2.63 -10.04 23.89
C ASP A 323 2.56 -8.69 23.17
N ARG A 324 1.68 -8.58 22.17
CA ARG A 324 1.48 -7.37 21.39
C ARG A 324 0.00 -7.14 21.09
N ILE A 325 -0.42 -5.87 21.13
CA ILE A 325 -1.79 -5.47 20.86
C ILE A 325 -1.79 -4.45 19.71
N LEU A 326 -2.47 -4.80 18.62
CA LEU A 326 -2.80 -3.86 17.56
C LEU A 326 -4.18 -3.26 17.88
N VAL A 327 -4.25 -1.94 18.03
CA VAL A 327 -5.45 -1.23 18.46
C VAL A 327 -6.00 -0.40 17.32
N MET A 328 -7.25 -0.67 16.94
CA MET A 328 -8.00 0.15 15.99
C MET A 328 -9.04 0.99 16.73
N VAL A 329 -8.89 2.30 16.70
CA VAL A 329 -9.84 3.23 17.34
C VAL A 329 -10.78 3.80 16.30
N CYS A 330 -12.08 3.57 16.45
CA CYS A 330 -13.05 4.12 15.51
C CYS A 330 -13.13 5.67 15.63
N PRO A 331 -13.41 6.37 14.52
CA PRO A 331 -13.25 7.82 14.44
C PRO A 331 -14.38 8.61 15.11
N GLU A 332 -15.38 8.00 15.74
CA GLU A 332 -16.39 8.73 16.50
C GLU A 332 -15.85 9.21 17.86
N ALA A 333 -16.42 10.30 18.37
CA ALA A 333 -15.97 10.95 19.60
C ALA A 333 -16.02 10.01 20.82
N ALA A 334 -17.05 9.16 20.91
CA ALA A 334 -17.19 8.19 21.99
C ALA A 334 -16.00 7.21 22.06
N SER A 335 -15.60 6.65 20.92
CA SER A 335 -14.46 5.73 20.83
C SER A 335 -13.15 6.36 21.22
N ARG A 336 -12.89 7.60 20.76
CA ARG A 336 -11.69 8.32 21.16
C ARG A 336 -11.67 8.64 22.66
N ALA A 337 -12.79 9.09 23.21
CA ALA A 337 -12.90 9.38 24.64
C ALA A 337 -12.70 8.12 25.48
N TYR A 338 -13.28 7.01 25.06
CA TYR A 338 -13.09 5.72 25.71
C TYR A 338 -11.66 5.19 25.58
N TRP A 339 -11.02 5.34 24.42
CA TRP A 339 -9.60 5.00 24.25
C TRP A 339 -8.70 5.79 25.20
N LEU A 340 -8.93 7.11 25.33
CA LEU A 340 -8.20 7.95 26.28
C LEU A 340 -8.39 7.47 27.72
N SER A 341 -9.63 7.19 28.14
CA SER A 341 -9.87 6.68 29.51
C SER A 341 -9.24 5.30 29.74
N LEU A 342 -9.23 4.44 28.71
CA LEU A 342 -8.61 3.11 28.75
C LEU A 342 -7.13 3.18 29.08
N GLN A 343 -6.39 4.14 28.49
CA GLN A 343 -4.96 4.34 28.75
C GLN A 343 -4.64 4.73 30.21
N HIS A 344 -5.62 5.30 30.92
CA HIS A 344 -5.50 5.62 32.34
C HIS A 344 -5.95 4.49 33.27
N SER A 345 -6.56 3.43 32.75
CA SER A 345 -7.02 2.29 33.55
C SER A 345 -5.84 1.55 34.20
N PRO A 346 -5.91 1.23 35.52
CA PRO A 346 -4.90 0.42 36.18
C PRO A 346 -4.71 -0.95 35.52
N VAL A 347 -5.79 -1.61 35.11
CA VAL A 347 -5.74 -2.94 34.47
C VAL A 347 -5.00 -2.85 33.14
N TRP A 348 -5.31 -1.85 32.32
CA TRP A 348 -4.64 -1.62 31.03
C TRP A 348 -3.13 -1.40 31.21
N ARG A 349 -2.74 -0.51 32.13
CA ARG A 349 -1.32 -0.20 32.41
C ARG A 349 -0.53 -1.40 32.95
N GLN A 350 -1.21 -2.42 33.47
CA GLN A 350 -0.57 -3.63 33.97
C GLN A 350 -0.37 -4.71 32.90
N LEU A 351 -1.01 -4.60 31.73
CA LEU A 351 -0.85 -5.53 30.63
C LEU A 351 0.62 -5.64 30.21
N LYS A 352 1.07 -6.87 29.95
CA LYS A 352 2.43 -7.15 29.47
C LYS A 352 2.79 -6.31 28.25
N ALA A 353 1.95 -6.34 27.22
CA ALA A 353 2.14 -5.55 26.00
C ALA A 353 2.28 -4.05 26.26
N VAL A 354 1.52 -3.49 27.21
CA VAL A 354 1.60 -2.05 27.56
C VAL A 354 2.93 -1.73 28.24
N ARG A 355 3.34 -2.54 29.22
CA ARG A 355 4.62 -2.36 29.94
C ARG A 355 5.85 -2.53 29.04
N GLN A 356 5.72 -3.33 27.98
CA GLN A 356 6.78 -3.60 27.01
C GLN A 356 6.75 -2.68 25.79
N TYR A 357 5.87 -1.66 25.79
CA TYR A 357 5.70 -0.72 24.68
C TYR A 357 5.33 -1.41 23.35
N GLN A 358 4.56 -2.50 23.42
CA GLN A 358 4.10 -3.32 22.28
C GLN A 358 2.62 -3.04 21.96
N ILE A 359 2.22 -1.77 22.06
CA ILE A 359 0.90 -1.29 21.65
C ILE A 359 1.06 -0.49 20.36
N HIS A 360 0.39 -0.91 19.30
CA HIS A 360 0.45 -0.24 18.00
C HIS A 360 -0.93 0.20 17.58
N LEU A 361 -1.10 1.49 17.34
CA LEU A 361 -2.32 2.00 16.73
C LEU A 361 -2.29 1.70 15.24
N ILE A 362 -3.34 1.05 14.75
CA ILE A 362 -3.57 0.79 13.33
C ILE A 362 -4.78 1.57 12.84
N THR A 363 -4.73 2.05 11.60
CA THR A 363 -5.80 2.82 10.96
C THR A 363 -6.77 1.93 10.21
N GLY A 364 -7.94 2.45 9.87
CA GLY A 364 -8.91 1.70 9.08
C GLY A 364 -8.42 1.35 7.67
N ASP A 365 -7.64 2.25 7.06
CA ASP A 365 -6.94 2.00 5.80
C ASP A 365 -5.48 1.66 6.14
N PRO A 366 -4.90 0.54 5.65
CA PRO A 366 -5.47 -0.47 4.76
C PRO A 366 -6.27 -1.57 5.45
N TRP A 367 -6.33 -1.62 6.79
CA TRP A 367 -6.83 -2.79 7.55
C TRP A 367 -8.31 -3.17 7.38
N PHE A 368 -9.12 -2.39 6.67
CA PHE A 368 -10.49 -2.74 6.23
C PHE A 368 -10.60 -3.07 4.73
N ASP A 369 -9.56 -2.85 3.94
CA ASP A 369 -9.57 -3.05 2.49
C ASP A 369 -9.23 -4.49 2.12
N TYR A 370 -10.26 -5.33 1.98
CA TYR A 370 -10.08 -6.69 1.50
C TYR A 370 -10.08 -6.76 -0.04
N SER A 371 -8.91 -6.48 -0.62
CA SER A 371 -8.63 -6.55 -2.05
C SER A 371 -7.18 -6.96 -2.28
N ALA A 372 -6.82 -7.32 -3.52
CA ALA A 372 -5.45 -7.67 -3.89
C ALA A 372 -4.41 -6.59 -3.52
N VAL A 373 -4.72 -5.31 -3.75
CA VAL A 373 -3.89 -4.18 -3.31
C VAL A 373 -3.96 -3.96 -1.80
N GLY A 374 -5.14 -4.07 -1.20
CA GLY A 374 -5.35 -3.89 0.24
C GLY A 374 -4.52 -4.86 1.09
N VAL A 375 -4.54 -6.16 0.78
CA VAL A 375 -3.75 -7.16 1.52
C VAL A 375 -2.24 -6.98 1.37
N MET A 376 -1.77 -6.51 0.20
CA MET A 376 -0.36 -6.17 -0.01
C MET A 376 0.05 -4.99 0.89
N ARG A 377 -0.81 -3.97 1.01
CA ARG A 377 -0.55 -2.80 1.86
C ARG A 377 -0.60 -3.15 3.34
N MET A 378 -1.55 -4.00 3.76
CA MET A 378 -1.58 -4.54 5.13
C MET A 378 -0.30 -5.31 5.46
N LEU A 379 0.22 -6.11 4.54
CA LEU A 379 1.48 -6.85 4.73
C LEU A 379 2.67 -5.89 4.93
N ASP A 380 2.71 -4.80 4.16
CA ASP A 380 3.76 -3.77 4.28
C ASP A 380 3.71 -3.03 5.62
N GLU A 381 2.52 -2.65 6.07
CA GLU A 381 2.36 -2.01 7.38
C GLU A 381 2.66 -2.98 8.52
N ALA A 382 2.25 -4.25 8.39
CA ALA A 382 2.60 -5.29 9.35
C ALA A 382 4.13 -5.45 9.45
N LEU A 383 4.84 -5.50 8.33
CA LEU A 383 6.30 -5.55 8.33
C LEU A 383 6.93 -4.38 9.06
N LEU A 384 6.43 -3.16 8.82
CA LEU A 384 6.91 -1.97 9.52
C LEU A 384 6.67 -2.08 11.04
N ILE A 385 5.48 -2.50 11.45
CA ILE A 385 5.10 -2.67 12.87
C ILE A 385 6.02 -3.69 13.57
N PHE A 386 6.25 -4.84 12.93
CA PHE A 386 6.94 -5.98 13.55
C PHE A 386 8.47 -5.92 13.44
N THR A 387 8.99 -5.32 12.38
CA THR A 387 10.43 -5.36 12.07
C THR A 387 11.10 -3.99 12.11
N GLY A 388 10.32 -2.91 12.02
CA GLY A 388 10.82 -1.55 11.83
C GLY A 388 11.28 -1.26 10.40
N TYR A 389 11.13 -2.21 9.46
CA TYR A 389 11.48 -2.06 8.06
C TYR A 389 10.22 -2.13 7.20
N CYS A 390 10.02 -1.12 6.35
CA CYS A 390 9.01 -1.15 5.28
C CYS A 390 9.73 -1.30 3.93
N PRO A 391 9.41 -2.32 3.10
CA PRO A 391 10.02 -2.46 1.79
C PRO A 391 9.53 -1.39 0.79
N ASN A 392 8.39 -0.75 1.06
CA ASN A 392 7.81 0.31 0.23
C ASN A 392 7.91 1.66 0.95
N VAL A 393 8.67 2.60 0.37
CA VAL A 393 8.89 3.96 0.92
C VAL A 393 7.68 4.89 0.65
N TYR A 394 6.62 4.41 -0.02
CA TYR A 394 5.36 5.15 -0.13
C TYR A 394 4.58 5.05 1.19
N LEU A 395 5.14 5.67 2.23
CA LEU A 395 4.35 6.15 3.35
C LEU A 395 3.49 7.29 2.81
N ASP A 396 2.23 6.98 2.55
CA ASP A 396 1.18 7.98 2.70
C ASP A 396 1.34 8.57 4.11
N ASN A 397 1.49 9.89 4.21
CA ASN A 397 1.62 10.64 5.48
C ASN A 397 0.31 10.61 6.27
N VAL A 398 -0.22 9.43 6.59
CA VAL A 398 -1.46 9.22 7.34
C VAL A 398 -1.15 8.85 8.80
N HIS A 399 0.06 8.37 9.09
CA HIS A 399 0.52 8.20 10.45
C HIS A 399 0.91 9.56 11.02
N GLY A 400 0.00 10.17 11.78
CA GLY A 400 0.37 11.22 12.72
C GLY A 400 1.50 10.70 13.60
N ASP A 401 2.56 11.50 13.70
CA ASP A 401 3.73 11.27 14.55
C ASP A 401 3.33 10.66 15.90
N SER A 402 3.63 9.39 16.10
CA SER A 402 3.52 8.72 17.41
C SER A 402 4.75 8.96 18.28
N ARG A 403 5.42 10.10 18.09
CA ARG A 403 6.37 10.67 19.06
C ARG A 403 5.69 11.79 19.83
N ALA A 404 4.62 11.44 20.54
CA ALA A 404 4.20 12.21 21.70
C ALA A 404 4.67 11.43 22.94
N THR A 405 5.69 12.02 23.57
CA THR A 405 6.31 11.77 24.88
C THR A 405 5.57 10.87 25.86
#